data_AF-X1HWJ6-F1
#
_entry.id   AF-X1HWJ6-F1
#
_cell.length_a   1.000
_cell.length_b   1.000
_cell.length_c   1.000
_cell.angle_alpha   90.00
_cell.angle_beta   90.00
_cell.angle_gamma   90.00
#
_symmetry.space_group_name_H-M   'P 1'
#
loop_
_entity.id
_entity.type
_entity.pdbx_description
1 polymer ?
#
loop_
_entity_poly.entity_id
_entity_poly.type
_entity_poly.pdbx_seq_one_letter_code
_entity_poly.pdbx_strand_id
1 'polypeptide(L)'
;MNFEILKVRIIELVVIISRAAIETGVEAKELLGLNYSYLTDLNKVTDIEELLHKLTEILENFINKVSLTKEKKRKTKIHKMREYINHNFTREISAGNYSEAKI
;
A
#
# COMPACT_ATOMS: atom_id res chain seq x y z
N MET A 1 10.02 -29.98 6.03
CA MET A 1 9.11 -28.83 6.26
C MET A 1 7.74 -29.22 5.73
N ASN A 2 6.66 -29.10 6.50
CA ASN A 2 5.32 -29.49 6.04
C ASN A 2 4.79 -28.42 5.07
N PHE A 3 4.45 -28.82 3.85
CA PHE A 3 3.97 -27.92 2.79
C PHE A 3 2.72 -27.12 3.21
N GLU A 4 1.81 -27.74 3.97
CA GLU A 4 0.63 -27.05 4.50
C GLU A 4 1.02 -25.97 5.53
N ILE A 5 2.03 -26.23 6.36
CA ILE A 5 2.55 -25.22 7.30
C ILE A 5 3.19 -24.06 6.52
N LEU A 6 3.93 -24.35 5.44
CA LEU A 6 4.50 -23.31 4.59
C LEU A 6 3.42 -22.45 3.95
N LYS A 7 2.36 -23.05 3.40
CA LYS A 7 1.21 -22.32 2.84
C LYS A 7 0.57 -21.41 3.87
N VAL A 8 0.33 -21.90 5.09
CA VAL A 8 -0.23 -21.08 6.18
C VAL A 8 0.67 -19.89 6.50
N ARG A 9 1.99 -20.07 6.56
CA ARG A 9 2.93 -18.96 6.82
C ARG A 9 2.95 -17.92 5.71
N ILE A 10 2.84 -18.36 4.47
CA ILE A 10 2.75 -17.46 3.31
C ILE A 10 1.45 -16.66 3.35
N ILE A 11 0.34 -17.32 3.66
CA ILE A 11 -0.95 -16.67 3.83
C ILE A 11 -0.90 -15.61 4.94
N GLU A 12 -0.35 -15.93 6.12
CA GLU A 12 -0.15 -14.96 7.20
C GLU A 12 0.67 -13.75 6.72
N LEU A 13 1.76 -13.99 6.00
CA LEU A 13 2.62 -12.93 5.47
C LEU A 13 1.85 -11.98 4.55
N VAL A 14 1.05 -12.53 3.63
CA VAL A 14 0.19 -11.75 2.71
C VAL A 14 -0.79 -10.87 3.48
N VAL A 15 -1.44 -11.43 4.51
CA VAL A 15 -2.38 -10.70 5.37
C VAL A 15 -1.69 -9.55 6.12
N ILE A 16 -0.50 -9.79 6.68
CA ILE A 16 0.29 -8.77 7.41
C ILE A 16 0.68 -7.64 6.47
N ILE A 17 1.18 -7.95 5.26
CA ILE A 17 1.57 -6.95 4.27
C ILE A 17 0.37 -6.13 3.82
N SER A 18 -0.78 -6.78 3.59
CA SER A 18 -2.00 -6.07 3.25
C SER A 18 -2.42 -5.09 4.34
N ARG A 19 -2.33 -5.48 5.61
CA ARG A 19 -2.67 -4.59 6.72
C ARG A 19 -1.72 -3.40 6.79
N ALA A 20 -0.42 -3.64 6.66
CA ALA A 20 0.57 -2.57 6.60
C ALA A 20 0.31 -1.60 5.42
N ALA A 21 -0.11 -2.12 4.25
CA ALA A 21 -0.48 -1.29 3.11
C ALA A 21 -1.71 -0.40 3.40
N ILE A 22 -2.74 -0.91 4.08
CA ILE A 22 -3.89 -0.12 4.53
C ILE A 22 -3.45 1.00 5.48
N GLU A 23 -2.58 0.70 6.44
CA GLU A 23 -2.02 1.69 7.38
C GLU A 23 -1.26 2.81 6.63
N THR A 24 -0.69 2.52 5.44
CA THR A 24 -0.07 3.53 4.57
C THR A 24 -1.04 4.31 3.67
N GLY A 25 -2.36 4.12 3.82
CA GLY A 25 -3.41 4.87 3.12
C GLY A 25 -3.82 4.29 1.76
N VAL A 26 -3.52 3.02 1.49
CA VAL A 26 -4.14 2.26 0.40
C VAL A 26 -5.60 1.94 0.77
N GLU A 27 -6.53 1.98 -0.18
CA GLU A 27 -7.95 1.73 0.09
C GLU A 27 -8.22 0.28 0.53
N ALA A 28 -8.85 0.12 1.69
CA ALA A 28 -9.12 -1.20 2.28
C ALA A 28 -10.00 -2.09 1.38
N LYS A 29 -10.99 -1.50 0.71
CA LYS A 29 -11.89 -2.24 -0.19
C LYS A 29 -11.15 -2.90 -1.36
N GLU A 30 -10.19 -2.19 -1.94
CA GLU A 30 -9.35 -2.70 -3.03
C GLU A 30 -8.47 -3.86 -2.55
N LEU A 31 -7.86 -3.70 -1.36
CA LEU A 31 -6.98 -4.71 -0.77
C LEU A 31 -7.72 -5.97 -0.27
N LEU A 32 -8.94 -5.83 0.24
CA LEU A 32 -9.76 -6.96 0.67
C LEU A 32 -10.12 -7.89 -0.50
N GLY A 33 -10.47 -7.33 -1.66
CA GLY A 33 -10.75 -8.12 -2.86
C GLY A 33 -9.52 -8.90 -3.34
N LEU A 34 -8.36 -8.27 -3.31
CA LEU A 34 -7.09 -8.91 -3.69
C LEU A 34 -6.70 -10.02 -2.71
N ASN A 35 -6.81 -9.78 -1.41
CA ASN A 35 -6.53 -10.81 -0.41
C ASN A 35 -7.40 -12.04 -0.60
N TYR A 36 -8.70 -11.85 -0.90
CA TYR A 36 -9.59 -12.98 -1.17
C TYR A 36 -9.10 -13.82 -2.36
N SER A 37 -8.69 -13.16 -3.46
CA SER A 37 -8.10 -13.86 -4.62
C SER A 37 -6.83 -14.61 -4.22
N TYR A 38 -5.88 -13.93 -3.57
CA TYR A 38 -4.60 -14.52 -3.18
C TYR A 38 -4.77 -15.70 -2.23
N LEU A 39 -5.67 -15.61 -1.25
CA LEU A 39 -6.00 -16.72 -0.36
C LEU A 39 -6.57 -17.91 -1.13
N THR A 40 -7.48 -17.64 -2.06
CA THR A 40 -8.12 -18.69 -2.89
C THR A 40 -7.09 -19.37 -3.78
N ASP A 41 -6.17 -18.61 -4.37
CA ASP A 41 -5.16 -19.11 -5.29
C ASP A 41 -4.09 -19.89 -4.54
N LEU A 42 -3.52 -19.33 -3.46
CA LEU A 42 -2.51 -19.98 -2.62
C LEU A 42 -3.00 -21.29 -1.99
N ASN A 43 -4.30 -21.39 -1.66
CA ASN A 43 -4.87 -22.61 -1.07
C ASN A 43 -4.97 -23.76 -2.10
N LYS A 44 -5.11 -23.45 -3.39
CA LYS A 44 -5.18 -24.47 -4.47
C LYS A 44 -3.81 -25.03 -4.84
N VAL A 45 -2.73 -24.34 -4.49
CA VAL A 45 -1.38 -24.74 -4.86
C VAL A 45 -0.99 -26.03 -4.13
N THR A 46 -0.45 -26.98 -4.89
CA THR A 46 0.01 -28.29 -4.40
C THR A 46 1.52 -28.49 -4.52
N ASP A 47 2.22 -27.57 -5.20
CA ASP A 47 3.66 -27.65 -5.44
C ASP A 47 4.40 -26.39 -4.92
N ILE A 48 5.66 -26.58 -4.49
CA ILE A 48 6.46 -25.52 -3.89
C ILE A 48 6.93 -24.47 -4.90
N GLU A 49 7.22 -24.86 -6.14
CA GLU A 49 7.68 -23.93 -7.18
C GLU A 49 6.55 -22.97 -7.56
N GLU A 50 5.35 -23.51 -7.78
CA GLU A 50 4.14 -22.71 -8.01
C GLU A 50 3.84 -21.78 -6.82
N LEU A 51 4.01 -22.27 -5.59
CA LEU A 51 3.76 -21.50 -4.37
C LEU A 51 4.70 -20.29 -4.26
N LEU A 52 5.99 -20.49 -4.53
CA LEU A 52 6.99 -19.43 -4.54
C LEU A 52 6.77 -18.44 -5.68
N HIS A 53 6.37 -18.93 -6.85
CA HIS A 53 6.02 -18.07 -7.98
C HIS A 53 4.84 -17.15 -7.62
N LYS A 54 3.75 -17.72 -7.11
CA LYS A 54 2.57 -16.95 -6.65
C LYS A 54 2.92 -15.95 -5.56
N LEU A 55 3.74 -16.33 -4.59
CA LEU A 55 4.21 -15.41 -3.55
C LEU A 55 4.97 -14.22 -4.15
N THR A 56 5.85 -14.46 -5.13
CA THR A 56 6.61 -13.40 -5.78
C THR A 56 5.68 -12.41 -6.48
N GLU A 57 4.71 -12.89 -7.27
CA GLU A 57 3.70 -12.05 -7.93
C GLU A 57 2.90 -11.19 -6.93
N ILE A 58 2.54 -11.79 -5.78
CA ILE A 58 1.81 -11.08 -4.72
C ILE A 58 2.67 -9.95 -4.14
N LEU A 59 3.93 -10.23 -3.80
CA LEU A 59 4.85 -9.25 -3.24
C LEU A 59 5.10 -8.08 -4.18
N GLU A 60 5.32 -8.34 -5.47
CA GLU A 60 5.51 -7.31 -6.49
C GLU A 60 4.28 -6.39 -6.60
N ASN A 61 3.08 -6.98 -6.59
CA ASN A 61 1.84 -6.21 -6.61
C ASN A 61 1.69 -5.30 -5.39
N PHE A 62 2.04 -5.79 -4.19
CA PHE A 62 2.03 -4.96 -2.98
C PHE A 62 3.03 -3.80 -3.06
N ILE A 63 4.27 -4.07 -3.48
CA ILE A 63 5.31 -3.05 -3.63
C ILE A 63 4.86 -1.95 -4.58
N ASN A 64 4.27 -2.33 -5.72
CA ASN A 64 3.77 -1.39 -6.71
C ASN A 64 2.64 -0.51 -6.15
N LYS A 65 1.65 -1.10 -5.47
CA LYS A 65 0.53 -0.34 -4.87
C LYS A 65 0.97 0.64 -3.79
N VAL A 66 1.87 0.21 -2.91
CA VAL A 66 2.43 1.08 -1.86
C VAL A 66 3.21 2.24 -2.49
N SER A 67 3.99 1.97 -3.53
CA SER A 67 4.78 2.99 -4.23
C SER A 67 3.91 4.03 -4.93
N LEU A 68 2.87 3.60 -5.65
CA LEU A 68 1.89 4.49 -6.30
C LEU A 68 1.15 5.36 -5.28
N THR A 69 0.81 4.78 -4.12
CA THR A 69 0.14 5.51 -3.04
C THR A 69 1.02 6.60 -2.45
N LYS A 70 2.32 6.32 -2.26
CA LYS A 70 3.30 7.34 -1.84
C LYS A 70 3.40 8.48 -2.87
N GLU A 71 3.42 8.15 -4.16
CA GLU A 71 3.48 9.15 -5.23
C GLU A 71 2.22 10.04 -5.26
N LYS A 72 1.03 9.43 -5.17
CA LYS A 72 -0.26 10.15 -5.10
C LYS A 72 -0.28 11.12 -3.91
N LYS A 73 0.12 10.64 -2.72
CA LYS A 73 0.23 11.49 -1.51
C LYS A 73 1.19 12.66 -1.70
N ARG A 74 2.35 12.45 -2.33
CA ARG A 74 3.33 13.51 -2.64
C ARG A 74 2.72 14.56 -3.58
N LYS A 75 2.06 14.13 -4.67
CA LYS A 75 1.37 15.03 -5.61
C LYS A 75 0.28 15.85 -4.92
N THR A 76 -0.54 15.23 -4.07
CA THR A 76 -1.58 15.94 -3.29
C THR A 76 -0.98 16.98 -2.36
N LYS A 77 0.14 16.68 -1.67
CA LYS A 77 0.84 17.67 -0.83
C LYS A 77 1.35 18.86 -1.62
N ILE A 78 1.99 18.63 -2.77
CA ILE A 78 2.48 19.72 -3.64
C ILE A 78 1.31 20.59 -4.13
N HIS A 79 0.19 19.96 -4.51
CA HIS A 79 -0.99 20.68 -4.96
C HIS A 79 -1.57 21.58 -3.85
N LYS A 80 -1.74 21.03 -2.64
CA LYS A 80 -2.18 21.77 -1.45
C LYS A 80 -1.26 22.93 -1.10
N MET A 81 0.06 22.71 -1.19
CA MET A 81 1.06 23.76 -0.97
C MET A 81 0.93 24.88 -2.01
N ARG A 82 0.76 24.52 -3.29
CA ARG A 82 0.51 25.50 -4.37
C ARG A 82 -0.76 26.30 -4.13
N GLU A 83 -1.85 25.64 -3.73
CA GLU A 83 -3.10 26.31 -3.38
C GLU A 83 -2.94 27.29 -2.22
N TYR A 84 -2.24 26.88 -1.16
CA TYR A 84 -1.98 27.74 -0.01
C TYR A 84 -1.19 28.99 -0.41
N ILE A 85 -0.14 28.84 -1.22
CA ILE A 85 0.64 29.97 -1.74
C ILE A 85 -0.26 30.89 -2.57
N ASN A 86 -1.06 30.34 -3.50
CA ASN A 86 -1.97 31.13 -4.34
C ASN A 86 -3.06 31.88 -3.56
N HIS A 87 -3.45 31.41 -2.38
CA HIS A 87 -4.44 32.10 -1.54
C HIS A 87 -3.81 33.10 -0.55
N ASN A 88 -2.52 32.99 -0.27
CA ASN A 88 -1.84 33.78 0.77
C ASN A 88 -0.65 34.60 0.26
N PHE A 89 -0.42 34.66 -1.05
CA PHE A 89 0.76 35.32 -1.68
C PHE A 89 0.91 36.81 -1.36
N THR A 90 -0.15 37.46 -0.87
CA THR A 90 -0.12 38.88 -0.45
C THR A 90 0.32 39.06 1.00
N ARG A 91 0.53 37.97 1.74
CA ARG A 91 1.05 37.95 3.12
C ARG A 91 2.43 37.31 3.12
N GLU A 92 3.19 37.52 4.20
CA GLU A 92 4.47 36.83 4.37
C GLU A 92 4.24 35.31 4.50
N ILE A 93 4.77 34.54 3.55
CA ILE A 93 4.64 33.09 3.53
C ILE A 93 5.92 32.47 4.10
N SER A 94 5.77 31.65 5.15
CA SER A 94 6.84 30.81 5.69
C SER A 94 6.43 29.34 5.71
N ALA A 95 7.42 28.44 5.70
CA ALA A 95 7.17 27.00 5.84
C ALA A 95 6.51 26.66 7.20
N GLY A 96 6.78 27.45 8.25
CA GLY A 96 6.13 27.34 9.56
C GLY A 96 4.62 27.61 9.46
N ASN A 97 4.24 28.71 8.81
CA ASN A 97 2.83 29.12 8.65
C ASN A 97 2.01 28.07 7.86
N TYR A 98 2.62 27.40 6.87
CA TYR A 98 1.97 26.31 6.13
C TYR A 98 1.73 25.06 7.00
N SER A 99 2.67 24.74 7.89
CA SER A 99 2.62 23.56 8.77
C SER A 99 1.49 23.69 9.81
N GLU A 100 1.29 24.89 10.33
CA GLU A 100 0.27 25.21 11.34
C GLU A 100 -1.15 25.24 10.76
N ALA A 101 -1.30 25.54 9.46
CA ALA A 101 -2.59 25.57 8.77
C ALA A 101 -3.28 24.19 8.65
N LYS A 102 -2.62 23.08 9.07
CA LYS A 102 -3.17 21.71 9.08
C LYS A 102 -3.67 21.22 7.72
N ILE A 103 -3.04 21.67 6.62
CA ILE A 103 -3.37 21.29 5.24
C ILE A 103 -2.60 20.04 4.79
#